data_AF-A0A351HA43-F1
#
_entry.id   AF-A0A351HA43-F1
#
_cell.length_a   1.000
_cell.length_b   1.000
_cell.length_c   1.000
_cell.angle_alpha   90.00
_cell.angle_beta   90.00
_cell.angle_gamma   90.00
#
_symmetry.space_group_name_H-M   'P 1'
#
loop_
_entity.id
_entity.type
_entity.pdbx_description
1 polymer ?
#
loop_
_entity_poly.entity_id
_entity_poly.type
_entity_poly.pdbx_seq_one_letter_code
_entity_poly.pdbx_strand_id
1 'polypeptide(L)'
;MGVSRTVVREALRVLEYEGITRTVHGSGTFVLKRTKLRIQFNVNFEIETDSARDIFDLIEVRSTLEKSAIALAISNSSQSDIEEFSRCMEKLLEAIRDKHDLANTDAAFHKKIFEISHNRFLKEVFDVVFDGLEILWKSPLGLDTFG
;
A
#
# COMPACT_ATOMS: atom_id res chain seq x y z
N MET A 1 43.67 -4.68 -13.26
CA MET A 1 42.22 -4.39 -13.28
C MET A 1 42.04 -2.88 -13.38
N GLY A 2 41.55 -2.38 -14.51
CA GLY A 2 41.60 -0.96 -14.88
C GLY A 2 40.40 -0.14 -14.42
N VAL A 3 40.19 0.01 -13.10
CA VAL A 3 39.12 0.85 -12.54
C VAL A 3 39.66 1.68 -11.37
N SER A 4 39.18 2.92 -11.23
CA SER A 4 39.66 3.83 -10.18
C SER A 4 39.15 3.42 -8.79
N ARG A 5 39.91 3.73 -7.73
CA ARG A 5 39.52 3.45 -6.34
C ARG A 5 38.19 4.11 -5.95
N THR A 6 37.90 5.27 -6.54
CA THR A 6 36.62 5.98 -6.35
C THR A 6 35.45 5.16 -6.89
N VAL A 7 35.57 4.60 -8.09
CA VAL A 7 34.52 3.77 -8.71
C VAL A 7 34.26 2.52 -7.88
N VAL A 8 35.31 1.84 -7.40
CA VAL A 8 35.17 0.66 -6.54
C VAL A 8 34.47 1.02 -5.23
N ARG A 9 34.80 2.17 -4.63
CA ARG A 9 34.16 2.62 -3.39
C ARG A 9 32.66 2.90 -3.58
N GLU A 10 32.26 3.55 -4.66
CA GLU A 10 30.83 3.80 -4.91
C GLU A 10 30.07 2.51 -5.23
N ALA A 11 30.67 1.58 -5.99
CA ALA A 11 30.08 0.27 -6.21
C ALA A 11 29.85 -0.49 -4.89
N LEU A 12 30.84 -0.47 -3.97
CA LEU A 12 30.68 -1.08 -2.65
C LEU A 12 29.60 -0.41 -1.80
N ARG A 13 29.41 0.91 -1.91
CA ARG A 13 28.31 1.62 -1.22
C ARG A 13 26.95 1.23 -1.75
N VAL A 14 26.79 1.08 -3.07
CA VAL A 14 25.53 0.60 -3.67
C VAL A 14 25.23 -0.82 -3.21
N LEU A 15 26.23 -1.72 -3.25
CA LEU A 15 26.08 -3.10 -2.77
C LEU A 15 25.77 -3.18 -1.26
N GLU A 16 26.31 -2.26 -0.47
CA GLU A 16 26.01 -2.15 0.95
C GLU A 16 24.59 -1.63 1.20
N TYR A 17 24.12 -0.64 0.43
CA TYR A 17 22.72 -0.18 0.43
C TYR A 17 21.74 -1.30 0.04
N GLU A 18 22.12 -2.13 -0.94
CA GLU A 18 21.32 -3.29 -1.36
C GLU A 18 21.41 -4.49 -0.38
N GLY A 19 22.19 -4.37 0.70
CA GLY A 19 22.36 -5.42 1.69
C GLY A 19 23.12 -6.64 1.18
N ILE A 20 23.90 -6.50 0.11
CA ILE A 20 24.74 -7.54 -0.49
C ILE A 20 26.10 -7.60 0.21
N THR A 21 26.63 -6.46 0.65
CA THR A 21 27.90 -6.37 1.36
C THR A 21 27.78 -5.57 2.67
N ARG A 22 28.75 -5.72 3.57
CA ARG A 22 28.91 -4.87 4.76
C ARG A 22 30.38 -4.46 4.89
N THR A 23 30.62 -3.17 5.08
CA THR A 23 31.95 -2.62 5.37
C THR A 23 32.16 -2.59 6.88
N VAL A 24 33.21 -3.25 7.37
CA VAL A 24 33.63 -3.20 8.77
C VAL A 24 34.89 -2.35 8.84
N HIS A 25 34.82 -1.24 9.59
CA HIS A 25 35.94 -0.32 9.72
C HIS A 25 37.19 -1.02 10.25
N GLY A 26 38.30 -0.89 9.53
CA GLY A 26 39.56 -1.55 9.87
C GLY A 26 39.65 -3.05 9.54
N SER A 27 38.58 -3.68 9.04
CA SER A 27 38.57 -5.13 8.71
C SER A 27 38.24 -5.45 7.25
N GLY A 28 37.72 -4.49 6.49
CA GLY A 28 37.41 -4.65 5.07
C GLY A 28 35.91 -4.82 4.78
N THR A 29 35.58 -5.28 3.57
CA THR A 29 34.20 -5.44 3.12
C THR A 29 33.87 -6.92 2.93
N PHE A 30 32.74 -7.37 3.47
CA PHE A 30 32.32 -8.76 3.51
C PHE A 30 31.00 -8.96 2.73
N VAL A 31 30.87 -10.07 2.01
CA VAL A 31 29.62 -10.45 1.34
C VAL A 31 28.65 -11.02 2.37
N LEU A 32 27.44 -10.47 2.41
CA LEU A 32 26.38 -10.94 3.29
C LEU A 32 25.65 -12.13 2.65
N LYS A 33 25.34 -13.15 3.45
CA LYS A 33 24.42 -14.21 3.04
C LYS A 33 23.01 -13.61 2.97
N ARG A 34 22.40 -13.56 1.77
CA ARG A 34 21.01 -13.09 1.61
C ARG A 34 20.07 -14.03 2.38
N THR A 35 19.58 -13.57 3.53
CA THR A 35 18.52 -14.24 4.31
C THR A 35 17.14 -13.66 4.03
N LYS A 36 17.05 -12.56 3.27
CA LYS A 36 15.82 -11.88 2.89
C LYS A 36 15.84 -11.56 1.41
N LEU A 37 14.77 -11.92 0.69
CA LEU A 37 14.50 -11.45 -0.66
C LEU A 37 13.75 -10.12 -0.55
N ARG A 38 14.25 -9.08 -1.22
CA ARG A 38 13.53 -7.80 -1.36
C ARG A 38 12.81 -7.80 -2.70
N ILE A 39 11.50 -7.57 -2.67
CA ILE A 39 10.68 -7.33 -3.86
C ILE A 39 10.33 -5.84 -3.83
N GLN A 40 10.51 -5.16 -4.96
CA GLN A 40 10.18 -3.75 -5.11
C GLN A 40 9.18 -3.61 -6.27
N PHE A 41 8.07 -2.94 -6.01
CA PHE A 41 7.10 -2.55 -7.02
C PHE A 41 7.29 -1.06 -7.28
N ASN A 42 7.60 -0.70 -8.52
CA ASN A 42 7.57 0.69 -8.97
C ASN A 42 6.31 0.82 -9.83
N VAL A 43 5.26 1.40 -9.25
CA VAL A 43 3.98 1.58 -9.90
C VAL A 43 3.83 3.06 -10.24
N ASN A 44 3.71 3.35 -11.53
CA ASN A 44 3.47 4.70 -12.05
C ASN A 44 2.12 4.69 -12.76
N PHE A 45 1.04 5.02 -12.04
CA PHE A 45 -0.25 5.29 -12.65
C PHE A 45 -0.31 6.75 -13.09
N GLU A 46 -0.71 6.97 -14.34
CA GLU A 46 -1.15 8.27 -14.82
C GLU A 46 -2.66 8.19 -14.93
N ILE A 47 -3.37 9.10 -14.26
CA ILE A 47 -4.82 9.06 -14.14
C ILE A 47 -5.32 10.43 -14.56
N GLU A 48 -6.17 10.44 -15.57
CA GLU A 48 -6.92 11.64 -15.91
C GLU A 48 -8.07 11.78 -14.91
N THR A 49 -8.03 12.81 -14.08
CA THR A 49 -9.02 13.01 -12.99
C THR A 49 -10.45 13.16 -13.50
N ASP A 50 -10.60 13.60 -14.74
CA ASP A 50 -11.90 13.82 -15.39
C ASP A 50 -12.30 12.63 -16.29
N SER A 51 -11.42 11.62 -16.42
CA SER A 51 -11.72 10.37 -17.12
C SER A 51 -12.51 9.46 -16.20
N ALA A 52 -13.84 9.43 -16.41
CA ALA A 52 -14.70 8.47 -15.74
C ALA A 52 -14.22 7.02 -15.94
N ARG A 53 -13.64 6.71 -17.11
CA ARG A 53 -13.09 5.38 -17.42
C ARG A 53 -11.94 5.02 -16.49
N ASP A 54 -10.97 5.91 -16.32
CA ASP A 54 -9.80 5.65 -15.47
C ASP A 54 -10.24 5.45 -14.01
N ILE A 55 -11.21 6.24 -13.55
CA ILE A 55 -11.80 6.09 -12.22
C ILE A 55 -12.50 4.73 -12.09
N PHE A 56 -13.28 4.30 -13.09
CA PHE A 56 -13.96 2.99 -13.06
C PHE A 56 -12.96 1.83 -13.03
N ASP A 57 -11.92 1.88 -13.86
CA ASP A 57 -10.88 0.85 -13.90
C ASP A 57 -10.18 0.73 -12.52
N LEU A 58 -9.92 1.86 -11.84
CA LEU A 58 -9.37 1.87 -10.49
C LEU A 58 -10.33 1.31 -9.42
N ILE A 59 -11.62 1.65 -9.52
CA ILE A 59 -12.65 1.08 -8.64
C ILE A 59 -12.75 -0.44 -8.83
N GLU A 60 -12.60 -0.93 -10.07
CA GLU A 60 -12.59 -2.36 -10.37
C GLU A 60 -11.37 -3.07 -9.77
N VAL A 61 -10.18 -2.46 -9.87
CA VAL A 61 -8.96 -2.94 -9.20
C VAL A 61 -9.17 -3.00 -7.69
N ARG A 62 -9.71 -1.93 -7.09
CA ARG A 62 -10.03 -1.88 -5.65
C ARG A 62 -10.97 -3.01 -5.25
N SER A 63 -12.09 -3.14 -5.97
CA SER A 63 -13.10 -4.17 -5.72
C SER A 63 -12.52 -5.59 -5.79
N THR A 64 -11.62 -5.83 -6.75
CA THR A 64 -10.96 -7.13 -6.93
C THR A 64 -10.06 -7.48 -5.75
N LEU A 65 -9.26 -6.52 -5.30
CA LEU A 65 -8.38 -6.71 -4.13
C LEU A 65 -9.18 -6.86 -2.84
N GLU A 66 -10.24 -6.08 -2.66
CA GLU A 66 -11.12 -6.15 -1.49
C GLU A 66 -11.84 -7.49 -1.39
N LYS A 67 -12.39 -8.01 -2.49
CA LYS A 67 -13.02 -9.35 -2.48
C LYS A 67 -12.04 -10.42 -2.00
N SER A 68 -10.79 -10.32 -2.43
CA SER A 68 -9.72 -11.22 -2.00
C SER A 68 -9.38 -11.04 -0.52
N ALA A 69 -9.30 -9.79 -0.05
CA ALA A 69 -9.04 -9.47 1.35
C ALA A 69 -10.19 -9.91 2.27
N ILE A 70 -11.44 -9.71 1.85
CA ILE A 70 -12.65 -10.15 2.57
C ILE A 70 -12.66 -11.67 2.72
N ALA A 71 -12.37 -12.42 1.65
CA ALA A 71 -12.31 -13.89 1.72
C ALA A 71 -11.28 -14.38 2.76
N LEU A 72 -10.13 -13.70 2.85
CA LEU A 72 -9.12 -13.98 3.85
C LEU A 72 -9.55 -13.53 5.26
N ALA A 73 -10.16 -12.36 5.38
CA ALA A 73 -10.66 -11.83 6.64
C ALA A 73 -11.68 -12.78 7.28
N ILE A 74 -12.64 -13.28 6.50
CA ILE A 74 -13.62 -14.27 6.96
C ILE A 74 -12.95 -15.48 7.63
N SER A 75 -11.78 -15.89 7.13
CA SER A 75 -11.07 -17.08 7.64
C SER A 75 -10.12 -16.78 8.80
N ASN A 76 -9.58 -15.55 8.86
CA ASN A 76 -8.45 -15.21 9.72
C ASN A 76 -8.77 -14.22 10.84
N SER A 77 -9.87 -13.46 10.73
CA SER A 77 -10.21 -12.40 11.68
C SER A 77 -10.52 -12.96 13.06
N SER A 78 -9.98 -12.29 14.07
CA SER A 78 -10.33 -12.52 15.48
C SER A 78 -11.63 -11.79 15.86
N GLN A 79 -12.18 -12.11 17.03
CA GLN A 79 -13.33 -11.37 17.56
C GLN A 79 -13.03 -9.87 17.74
N SER A 80 -11.81 -9.53 18.17
CA SER A 80 -11.37 -8.14 18.30
C SER A 80 -11.34 -7.42 16.95
N ASP A 81 -10.90 -8.10 15.89
CA ASP A 81 -10.88 -7.55 14.53
C ASP A 81 -12.30 -7.21 14.04
N ILE A 82 -13.27 -8.08 14.31
CA ILE A 82 -14.67 -7.89 13.93
C ILE A 82 -15.27 -6.69 14.69
N GLU A 83 -14.98 -6.56 15.98
CA GLU A 83 -15.43 -5.43 16.79
C GLU A 83 -14.82 -4.11 16.32
N GLU A 84 -13.53 -4.10 15.98
CA GLU A 84 -12.87 -2.92 15.40
C GLU A 84 -13.45 -2.56 14.03
N PHE A 85 -13.66 -3.54 13.17
CA PHE A 85 -14.26 -3.33 11.86
C PHE A 85 -15.68 -2.79 11.95
N SER A 86 -16.48 -3.30 12.89
CA SER A 86 -17.84 -2.80 13.15
C SER A 86 -17.83 -1.33 13.56
N ARG A 87 -16.90 -0.91 14.42
CA ARG A 87 -16.71 0.51 14.78
C ARG A 87 -16.29 1.37 13.60
N CYS A 88 -15.46 0.86 12.68
CA CYS A 88 -15.11 1.56 11.46
C CYS A 88 -16.34 1.74 10.54
N MET A 89 -17.16 0.70 10.41
CA MET A 89 -18.41 0.76 9.64
C MET A 89 -19.39 1.79 10.22
N GLU A 90 -19.59 1.79 11.55
CA GLU A 90 -20.47 2.75 12.22
C GLU A 90 -20.04 4.20 11.93
N LYS A 91 -18.75 4.50 12.05
CA LYS A 91 -18.20 5.83 11.72
C LYS A 91 -18.42 6.22 10.27
N LEU A 92 -18.26 5.28 9.34
CA LEU A 92 -18.54 5.53 7.92
C LEU A 92 -20.02 5.84 7.70
N LEU A 93 -20.93 5.08 8.30
CA LEU A 93 -22.37 5.30 8.20
C LEU A 93 -22.79 6.67 8.78
N GLU A 94 -22.19 7.08 9.88
CA GLU A 94 -22.38 8.43 10.45
C GLU A 94 -21.87 9.51 9.50
N ALA A 95 -20.67 9.36 8.95
CA ALA A 95 -20.08 10.30 7.99
C ALA A 95 -20.91 10.44 6.71
N ILE A 96 -21.50 9.35 6.21
CA ILE A 96 -22.43 9.35 5.07
C ILE A 96 -23.68 10.17 5.40
N ARG A 97 -24.27 9.96 6.58
CA ARG A 97 -25.49 10.65 7.00
C ARG A 97 -25.25 12.15 7.19
N ASP A 98 -24.16 12.50 7.85
CA ASP A 98 -23.88 13.87 8.30
C ASP A 98 -23.02 14.65 7.28
N LYS A 99 -22.63 14.02 6.16
CA LYS A 99 -21.74 14.53 5.10
C LYS A 99 -20.43 15.13 5.61
N HIS A 100 -19.94 14.61 6.73
CA HIS A 100 -18.75 15.11 7.40
C HIS A 100 -17.68 14.01 7.45
N ASP A 101 -16.45 14.35 7.05
CA ASP A 101 -15.29 13.45 7.09
C ASP A 101 -15.45 12.12 6.32
N LEU A 102 -16.28 12.12 5.27
CA LEU A 102 -16.57 10.92 4.47
C LEU A 102 -15.32 10.31 3.84
N ALA A 103 -14.44 11.14 3.26
CA ALA A 103 -13.23 10.66 2.59
C ALA A 103 -12.31 9.86 3.54
N ASN A 104 -12.06 10.37 4.75
CA ASN A 104 -11.17 9.71 5.70
C ASN A 104 -11.82 8.48 6.33
N THR A 105 -13.11 8.53 6.63
CA THR A 105 -13.84 7.38 7.18
C THR A 105 -14.00 6.25 6.17
N ASP A 106 -14.21 6.57 4.89
CA ASP A 106 -14.23 5.61 3.78
C ASP A 106 -12.85 4.96 3.59
N ALA A 107 -11.79 5.77 3.50
CA ALA A 107 -10.43 5.25 3.42
C ALA A 107 -10.06 4.34 4.60
N ALA A 108 -10.45 4.71 5.83
CA ALA A 108 -10.21 3.91 7.02
C ALA A 108 -10.98 2.59 7.00
N PHE A 109 -12.24 2.60 6.56
CA PHE A 109 -13.06 1.40 6.40
C PHE A 109 -12.41 0.40 5.45
N HIS A 110 -12.02 0.86 4.26
CA HIS A 110 -11.39 0.01 3.25
C HIS A 110 -10.01 -0.51 3.70
N LYS A 111 -9.17 0.35 4.29
CA LYS A 111 -7.88 -0.08 4.89
C LYS A 111 -8.06 -1.16 5.95
N LYS A 112 -9.10 -1.05 6.79
CA LYS A 112 -9.37 -2.04 7.84
C LYS A 112 -9.66 -3.42 7.26
N ILE A 113 -10.34 -3.54 6.11
CA ILE A 113 -10.57 -4.83 5.42
C ILE A 113 -9.24 -5.55 5.14
N PHE A 114 -8.24 -4.82 4.65
CA PHE A 114 -6.92 -5.38 4.35
C PHE A 114 -6.13 -5.72 5.61
N GLU A 115 -6.26 -4.95 6.68
CA GLU A 115 -5.65 -5.27 7.97
C GLU A 115 -6.20 -6.58 8.55
N ILE A 116 -7.52 -6.72 8.63
CA ILE A 116 -8.18 -7.88 9.24
C ILE A 116 -8.13 -9.13 8.35
N SER A 117 -7.69 -8.99 7.10
CA SER A 117 -7.37 -10.12 6.22
C SER A 117 -6.18 -10.95 6.73
N HIS A 118 -5.35 -10.35 7.61
CA HIS A 118 -4.10 -10.92 8.14
C HIS A 118 -3.13 -11.38 7.04
N ASN A 119 -3.23 -10.79 5.84
CA ASN A 119 -2.28 -10.99 4.75
C ASN A 119 -1.44 -9.73 4.56
N ARG A 120 -0.25 -9.73 5.18
CA ARG A 120 0.68 -8.59 5.15
C ARG A 120 0.99 -8.12 3.73
N PHE A 121 1.24 -9.04 2.80
CA PHE A 121 1.62 -8.67 1.43
C PHE A 121 0.44 -8.11 0.64
N LEU A 122 -0.77 -8.62 0.84
CA LEU A 122 -1.96 -8.06 0.21
C LEU A 122 -2.21 -6.63 0.70
N LYS A 123 -2.02 -6.37 2.00
CA LYS A 123 -2.08 -5.02 2.56
C LYS A 123 -1.00 -4.12 1.96
N GLU A 124 0.26 -4.58 1.90
CA GLU A 124 1.36 -3.80 1.30
C GLU A 124 1.08 -3.46 -0.18
N VAL A 125 0.50 -4.39 -0.95
CA VAL A 125 0.09 -4.13 -2.35
C VAL A 125 -1.02 -3.08 -2.41
N PHE A 126 -2.04 -3.17 -1.54
CA PHE A 126 -3.09 -2.18 -1.47
C PHE A 126 -2.54 -0.78 -1.10
N ASP A 127 -1.68 -0.69 -0.08
CA ASP A 127 -1.07 0.57 0.35
C ASP A 127 -0.29 1.21 -0.83
N VAL A 128 0.51 0.44 -1.58
CA VAL A 128 1.25 0.94 -2.75
C VAL A 128 0.33 1.48 -3.84
N VAL A 129 -0.78 0.80 -4.12
CA VAL A 129 -1.72 1.20 -5.17
C VAL A 129 -2.57 2.39 -4.74
N PHE A 130 -3.00 2.47 -3.47
CA PHE A 130 -4.08 3.37 -3.05
C PHE A 130 -3.64 4.52 -2.14
N ASP A 131 -2.49 4.47 -1.45
CA ASP A 131 -2.01 5.62 -0.65
C ASP A 131 -1.69 6.84 -1.53
N GLY A 132 -1.39 6.63 -2.83
CA GLY A 132 -1.18 7.70 -3.80
C GLY A 132 -2.46 8.21 -4.49
N LEU A 133 -3.61 7.56 -4.26
CA LEU A 133 -4.84 7.78 -5.02
C LEU A 133 -5.94 8.44 -4.19
N GLU A 134 -5.60 9.59 -3.57
CA GLU A 134 -6.57 10.41 -2.81
C GLU A 134 -7.85 10.74 -3.59
N ILE A 135 -7.79 10.76 -4.92
CA ILE A 135 -8.93 11.05 -5.79
C ILE A 135 -10.11 10.07 -5.58
N LEU A 136 -9.82 8.79 -5.33
CA LEU A 136 -10.84 7.78 -5.08
C LEU A 136 -11.60 8.04 -3.77
N TRP A 137 -11.01 8.80 -2.85
CA TRP A 137 -11.61 9.12 -1.56
C TRP A 137 -12.25 10.51 -1.55
N LYS A 138 -11.75 11.44 -2.38
CA LYS A 138 -12.33 12.77 -2.57
C LYS A 138 -13.59 12.76 -3.44
N SER A 139 -13.65 11.86 -4.43
CA SER A 139 -14.82 11.67 -5.29
C SER A 139 -15.06 10.16 -5.48
N PRO A 140 -15.63 9.46 -4.47
CA PRO A 140 -15.75 7.99 -4.47
C PRO A 140 -16.56 7.39 -5.62
N LEU A 141 -17.17 8.22 -6.47
CA LEU A 141 -17.93 7.85 -7.65
C LEU A 141 -17.66 8.77 -8.87
N GLY A 142 -16.69 9.69 -8.81
CA GLY A 142 -16.57 10.76 -9.82
C GLY A 142 -17.79 11.68 -9.87
N LEU A 143 -18.61 11.68 -8.82
CA LEU A 143 -19.85 12.45 -8.72
C LEU A 143 -19.60 13.67 -7.85
N ASP A 144 -18.99 14.70 -8.43
CA ASP A 144 -18.97 16.05 -7.85
C ASP A 144 -20.36 16.72 -7.89
N THR A 145 -21.42 15.98 -8.24
CA THR A 145 -22.77 16.47 -8.46
C THR A 145 -23.79 15.83 -7.51
N PHE A 146 -23.67 16.12 -6.22
CA PHE A 146 -24.84 16.29 -5.36
C PHE A 146 -24.70 17.61 -4.60
N GLY A 147 -24.81 18.70 -5.38
CA GLY A 147 -25.26 19.99 -4.86
C GLY A 147 -26.71 19.91 -4.38
#